data_AF-A0A6P0YA95-F1
#
_entry.id   AF-A0A6P0YA95-F1
#
_cell.length_a   1.000
_cell.length_b   1.000
_cell.length_c   1.000
_cell.angle_alpha   90.00
_cell.angle_beta   90.00
_cell.angle_gamma   90.00
#
_symmetry.space_group_name_H-M   'P 1'
#
loop_
_entity.id
_entity.type
_entity.pdbx_description
1 polymer ?
#
loop_
_entity_poly.entity_id
_entity_poly.type
_entity_poly.pdbx_seq_one_letter_code
_entity_poly.pdbx_strand_id
1 'polypeptide(L)'
;MAKHKHIVLTSHPGPADKKPIPVQWGAQDPIERGPAIGSLSNPNHRNVIGTHSGSYAVYRALAIASGKLQSNHRADLTNTSPAAHIC
;
A
#
# COMPACT_ATOMS: atom_id res chain seq x y z
N MET A 1 -11.39 5.42 -25.74
CA MET A 1 -10.87 6.13 -24.55
C MET A 1 -10.62 5.11 -23.44
N ALA A 2 -9.37 4.97 -22.98
CA ALA A 2 -9.03 4.02 -21.93
C ALA A 2 -9.57 4.49 -20.58
N LYS A 3 -10.60 3.81 -20.06
CA LYS A 3 -11.21 4.07 -18.76
C LYS A 3 -10.11 3.99 -17.68
N HIS A 4 -9.81 5.11 -17.03
CA HIS A 4 -8.80 5.17 -15.98
C HIS A 4 -9.20 4.21 -14.86
N LYS A 5 -8.39 3.17 -14.64
CA LYS A 5 -8.66 2.13 -13.65
C LYS A 5 -8.41 2.75 -12.27
N HIS A 6 -9.47 2.99 -11.51
CA HIS A 6 -9.38 3.60 -10.18
C HIS A 6 -8.42 2.79 -9.30
N ILE A 7 -7.45 3.48 -8.68
CA ILE A 7 -6.53 2.83 -7.74
C ILE A 7 -7.24 2.68 -6.42
N VAL A 8 -7.58 1.43 -6.10
CA VAL A 8 -8.23 1.07 -4.85
C VAL A 8 -7.18 1.18 -3.73
N LEU A 9 -7.27 2.26 -2.96
CA LEU A 9 -6.63 2.34 -1.65
C LEU A 9 -7.36 1.40 -0.69
N THR A 10 -6.71 0.88 0.35
CA THR A 10 -7.36 -0.02 1.33
C THR A 10 -8.49 0.65 2.11
N SER A 11 -8.49 1.98 2.17
CA SER A 11 -9.56 2.83 2.71
C SER A 11 -10.70 3.09 1.69
N HIS A 12 -10.52 2.67 0.44
CA HIS A 12 -11.53 2.78 -0.60
C HIS A 12 -12.40 1.52 -0.58
N PRO A 13 -13.73 1.61 -0.71
CA PRO A 13 -14.58 0.43 -0.85
C PRO A 13 -14.12 -0.36 -2.08
N GLY A 14 -13.44 -1.49 -1.82
CA GLY A 14 -12.88 -2.37 -2.84
C GLY A 14 -13.93 -3.32 -3.42
N PRO A 15 -13.63 -4.02 -4.52
CA PRO A 15 -14.47 -5.08 -5.06
C PRO A 15 -14.80 -6.11 -3.97
N ALA A 16 -16.06 -6.57 -3.95
CA ALA A 16 -16.68 -7.40 -2.92
C ALA A 16 -15.94 -8.72 -2.57
N ASP A 17 -14.93 -9.11 -3.34
CA ASP A 17 -14.20 -10.38 -3.21
C ASP A 17 -13.05 -10.36 -2.20
N LYS A 18 -12.63 -9.17 -1.73
CA LYS A 18 -11.68 -9.06 -0.60
C LYS A 18 -12.44 -8.58 0.62
N LYS A 19 -12.71 -9.51 1.54
CA LYS A 19 -13.17 -9.21 2.91
C LYS A 19 -11.96 -9.24 3.85
N PRO A 20 -11.10 -8.20 3.86
CA PRO A 20 -10.09 -8.10 4.89
C PRO A 20 -10.79 -8.00 6.25
N ILE A 21 -10.12 -8.44 7.30
CA ILE A 21 -10.65 -8.35 8.67
C ILE A 21 -10.94 -6.86 8.97
N PRO A 22 -12.18 -6.50 9.33
CA PRO A 22 -12.56 -5.11 9.52
C PRO A 22 -11.79 -4.49 10.68
N VAL A 23 -11.44 -3.20 10.53
CA VAL A 23 -10.81 -2.39 11.57
C VAL A 23 -11.72 -1.21 11.86
N GLN A 24 -12.06 -0.99 13.13
CA GLN A 24 -12.81 0.19 13.56
C GLN A 24 -11.85 1.35 13.82
N TRP A 25 -11.53 2.09 12.76
CA TRP A 25 -10.66 3.26 12.87
C TRP A 25 -11.25 4.30 13.82
N GLY A 26 -10.44 4.78 14.76
CA GLY A 26 -10.85 5.76 15.77
C GLY A 26 -11.30 5.16 17.11
N ALA A 27 -11.47 3.83 17.21
CA ALA A 27 -11.73 3.19 18.50
C ALA A 27 -10.52 3.31 19.44
N GLN A 28 -10.79 3.71 20.68
CA GLN A 28 -9.79 3.95 21.72
C GLN A 28 -9.28 2.62 22.31
N ASP A 29 -10.18 1.65 22.50
CA ASP A 29 -9.83 0.30 22.92
C ASP A 29 -9.28 -0.52 21.73
N PRO A 30 -8.06 -1.10 21.84
CA PRO A 30 -7.52 -1.98 20.80
C PRO A 30 -8.36 -3.23 20.53
N ILE A 31 -9.13 -3.73 21.51
CA ILE A 31 -10.01 -4.90 21.34
C ILE A 31 -11.19 -4.54 20.44
N GLU A 32 -11.80 -3.37 20.66
CA GLU A 32 -12.89 -2.85 19.82
C GLU A 32 -12.40 -2.47 18.42
N ARG A 33 -11.19 -1.90 18.32
CA ARG A 33 -10.56 -1.55 17.04
C ARG A 33 -10.31 -2.77 16.15
N GLY A 34 -9.90 -3.87 16.76
CA GLY A 34 -9.43 -5.06 16.05
C GLY A 34 -7.97 -4.96 15.55
N PRO A 35 -7.43 -6.06 15.01
CA PRO A 35 -6.01 -6.17 14.66
C PRO A 35 -5.64 -5.42 13.37
N ALA A 36 -4.46 -4.80 13.38
CA ALA A 36 -3.81 -4.28 12.18
C ALA A 36 -2.96 -5.38 11.51
N ILE A 37 -3.30 -5.76 10.28
CA ILE A 37 -2.76 -6.91 9.56
C ILE A 37 -2.05 -6.45 8.29
N GLY A 38 -0.72 -6.55 8.29
CA GLY A 38 0.16 -6.22 7.15
C GLY A 38 0.81 -7.46 6.51
N SER A 39 0.03 -8.48 6.16
CA SER A 39 0.55 -9.76 5.65
C SER A 39 1.05 -9.70 4.19
N LEU A 40 2.13 -10.43 3.91
CA LEU A 40 2.69 -10.67 2.57
C LEU A 40 2.33 -12.04 2.02
N SER A 41 2.33 -13.03 2.90
CA SER A 41 2.05 -14.42 2.56
C SER A 41 0.61 -14.60 2.10
N ASN A 42 -0.31 -13.82 2.69
CA ASN A 42 -1.70 -13.77 2.25
C ASN A 42 -2.18 -12.32 2.09
N PRO A 43 -1.98 -11.72 0.90
CA PRO A 43 -2.37 -10.34 0.61
C PRO A 43 -3.88 -10.07 0.71
N ASN A 44 -4.73 -11.10 0.74
CA ASN A 44 -6.18 -10.92 0.86
C ASN A 44 -6.62 -10.66 2.31
N HIS A 45 -5.78 -10.97 3.30
CA HIS A 45 -6.08 -10.75 4.72
C HIS A 45 -5.57 -9.40 5.24
N ARG A 46 -4.82 -8.63 4.43
CA ARG A 46 -4.27 -7.35 4.86
C ARG A 46 -5.35 -6.27 4.94
N ASN A 47 -5.35 -5.49 6.02
CA ASN A 47 -6.28 -4.37 6.23
C ASN A 47 -5.57 -3.02 6.46
N VAL A 48 -4.23 -3.01 6.48
CA VAL A 48 -3.42 -1.79 6.60
C VAL A 48 -2.46 -1.62 5.42
N ILE A 49 -2.02 -0.37 5.20
CA ILE A 49 -0.91 0.01 4.32
C ILE A 49 0.30 0.31 5.22
N GLY A 50 1.47 -0.25 4.92
CA GLY A 50 2.66 -0.05 5.76
C GLY A 50 3.97 -0.37 5.04
N THR A 51 5.08 -0.23 5.78
CA THR A 51 6.50 -0.28 5.38
C THR A 51 6.87 -1.34 4.34
N HIS A 52 6.12 -2.44 4.25
CA HIS A 52 6.34 -3.47 3.27
C HIS A 52 5.89 -3.13 1.82
N SER A 53 5.30 -1.95 1.61
CA SER A 53 5.20 -1.27 0.30
C SER A 53 6.26 -0.17 0.11
N GLY A 54 7.27 -0.13 1.00
CA GLY A 54 8.30 0.89 1.11
C GLY A 54 7.91 2.03 2.06
N SER A 55 8.90 2.70 2.66
CA SER A 55 8.74 3.92 3.49
C SER A 55 7.99 5.05 2.77
N TYR A 56 7.94 4.97 1.44
CA TYR A 56 7.27 5.92 0.56
C TYR A 56 5.92 5.42 0.03
N ALA A 57 5.30 4.42 0.65
CA ALA A 57 4.05 3.83 0.17
C ALA A 57 2.91 4.86 0.00
N VAL A 58 2.82 5.85 0.90
CA VAL A 58 1.83 6.94 0.81
C VAL A 58 2.10 7.83 -0.39
N TYR A 59 3.34 8.26 -0.58
CA TYR A 59 3.74 9.08 -1.74
C TYR A 59 3.56 8.32 -3.06
N ARG A 60 3.89 7.02 -3.08
CA ARG A 60 3.65 6.14 -4.22
C ARG A 60 2.16 6.04 -4.51
N ALA A 61 1.31 5.82 -3.51
CA ALA A 61 -0.13 5.78 -3.67
C ALA A 61 -0.69 7.09 -4.24
N LEU A 62 -0.24 8.23 -3.73
CA LEU A 62 -0.63 9.56 -4.22
C LEU A 62 -0.16 9.81 -5.66
N ALA A 63 1.09 9.46 -5.99
CA ALA A 63 1.64 9.61 -7.34
C ALA A 63 0.90 8.75 -8.36
N ILE A 64 0.50 7.52 -7.99
CA ILE A 64 -0.30 6.66 -8.87
C ILE A 64 -1.73 7.23 -8.99
N ALA A 65 -2.36 7.64 -7.89
CA ALA A 65 -3.73 8.19 -7.90
C ALA A 65 -3.84 9.48 -8.72
N SER A 66 -2.80 10.33 -8.69
CA SER A 66 -2.71 11.55 -9.50
C SER A 66 -2.26 11.31 -10.95
N GLY A 67 -2.01 10.06 -11.35
CA GLY A 67 -1.57 9.68 -12.70
C GLY A 67 -0.12 10.05 -13.02
N LYS A 68 0.66 10.51 -12.03
CA LYS A 68 2.08 10.85 -12.18
C LYS A 68 3.01 9.63 -12.20
N LEU A 69 2.53 8.48 -11.76
CA LEU A 69 3.29 7.23 -11.74
C LEU A 69 2.41 6.05 -12.20
N GLN A 70 2.94 5.18 -13.06
CA GLN A 70 2.23 3.96 -13.42
C GLN A 70 2.20 2.97 -12.25
N SER A 71 1.09 2.26 -12.04
CA SER A 71 0.92 1.34 -10.89
C SER A 71 1.89 0.16 -10.91
N ASN A 72 2.31 -0.26 -12.11
CA ASN A 72 3.29 -1.30 -12.39
C ASN A 72 4.71 -0.73 -12.61
N HIS A 73 4.94 0.56 -12.32
CA HIS A 73 6.26 1.16 -12.44
C HIS A 73 7.28 0.38 -11.60
N ARG A 74 8.37 -0.02 -12.26
CA ARG A 74 9.53 -0.65 -11.67
C ARG A 74 10.64 0.39 -11.68
N ALA A 75 11.18 0.69 -10.50
CA ALA A 75 12.27 1.65 -10.39
C ALA A 75 13.47 1.14 -11.18
N ASP A 76 14.09 2.03 -11.96
CA ASP A 76 15.41 1.79 -12.51
C ASP A 76 16.43 1.97 -11.38
N LEU A 77 17.18 0.91 -11.10
CA LEU A 77 18.21 0.89 -10.07
C LEU A 77 19.63 0.93 -10.66
N THR A 78 19.74 1.28 -11.94
CA THR A 78 21.02 1.52 -12.58
C THR A 78 21.76 2.65 -11.83
N ASN A 79 23.02 2.40 -11.48
CA ASN A 79 23.88 3.34 -10.73
C ASN A 79 23.39 3.72 -9.32
N THR A 80 22.50 2.94 -8.69
CA THR A 80 22.10 3.18 -7.29
C THR A 80 23.00 2.44 -6.28
N SER A 81 24.11 1.85 -6.71
CA SER A 81 25.13 1.32 -5.82
C SER A 81 25.75 2.44 -4.99
N PRO A 82 26.18 2.18 -3.73
CA PRO A 82 26.84 3.18 -2.90
C PRO A 82 28.02 3.83 -3.63
N ALA A 83 28.12 5.15 -3.60
CA ALA A 83 29.21 5.88 -4.23
C ALA A 83 30.57 5.61 -3.57
N ALA A 84 30.57 5.15 -2.33
CA ALA A 84 31.75 4.74 -1.59
C ALA A 84 31.42 3.53 -0.71
N HIS A 85 32.37 2.60 -0.60
CA HIS A 85 32.40 1.62 0.46
C HIS A 85 33.01 2.27 1.70
N ILE A 86 32.23 2.38 2.76
CA ILE A 86 32.70 2.84 4.08
C ILE A 86 32.91 1.60 4.93
N CYS A 87 34.15 1.39 5.35
CA CYS A 87 34.59 0.30 6.22
C CYS A 87 34.44 0.68 7.69
#